data_AF-A0A978TZ58-F1
#
_entry.id   AF-A0A978TZ58-F1
#
_cell.length_a   1.000
_cell.length_b   1.000
_cell.length_c   1.000
_cell.angle_alpha   90.00
_cell.angle_beta   90.00
_cell.angle_gamma   90.00
#
_symmetry.space_group_name_H-M   'P 1'
#
loop_
_entity.id
_entity.type
_entity.pdbx_description
1 polymer ?
#
loop_
_entity_poly.entity_id
_entity_poly.type
_entity_poly.pdbx_seq_one_letter_code
_entity_poly.pdbx_strand_id
1 'polypeptide(L)'
;MSGRLFVVNKRRKNGLILYKQFHAEFAGPGAAVGGIFDQDCQQVIPVGNLSLVSPSTHAERQEAYLIRRQWIRLTQQFTDTSSPLQRAQLILNQFENYFDPETIARIPDEPFALLVGVLPHTIRMARRTPGNLNVKVKV
;
A
#
# COMPACT_ATOMS: atom_id res chain seq x y z
N MET A 1 1.37 -17.66 -0.15
CA MET A 1 0.59 -17.81 1.11
C MET A 1 -0.10 -19.18 1.14
N SER A 2 -0.37 -19.77 2.32
CA SER A 2 -0.79 -21.18 2.52
C SER A 2 -2.24 -21.54 2.09
N GLY A 3 -2.81 -20.91 1.07
CA GLY A 3 -4.18 -21.16 0.59
C GLY A 3 -5.31 -20.80 1.57
N ARG A 4 -4.98 -20.34 2.78
CA ARG A 4 -5.95 -19.90 3.81
C ARG A 4 -6.30 -18.43 3.61
N LEU A 5 -7.58 -18.11 3.80
CA LEU A 5 -8.10 -16.75 3.75
C LEU A 5 -7.99 -16.09 5.13
N PHE A 6 -7.43 -14.89 5.15
CA PHE A 6 -7.39 -14.02 6.31
C PHE A 6 -8.03 -12.66 5.97
N VAL A 7 -8.32 -11.89 7.00
CA VAL A 7 -8.77 -10.51 6.90
C VAL A 7 -7.81 -9.62 7.69
N VAL A 8 -7.37 -8.52 7.09
CA VAL A 8 -6.61 -7.49 7.79
C VAL A 8 -7.51 -6.87 8.86
N ASN A 9 -7.07 -6.87 10.12
CA ASN A 9 -7.91 -6.45 11.24
C ASN A 9 -8.45 -5.02 11.08
N LYS A 10 -9.76 -4.88 10.91
CA LYS A 10 -10.42 -3.58 10.68
C LYS A 10 -10.29 -2.56 11.82
N ARG A 11 -9.91 -3.01 13.02
CA ARG A 11 -9.81 -2.15 14.22
C ARG A 11 -8.42 -1.56 14.44
N ARG A 12 -7.48 -1.77 13.52
CA ARG A 12 -6.10 -1.32 13.65
C ARG A 12 -5.67 -0.56 12.39
N LYS A 13 -4.72 0.37 12.57
CA LYS A 13 -4.00 0.99 11.45
C LYS A 13 -2.91 0.01 10.99
N ASN A 14 -3.29 -0.91 10.12
CA ASN A 14 -2.37 -1.92 9.61
C ASN A 14 -2.70 -2.32 8.16
N GLY A 15 -1.81 -3.06 7.53
CA GLY A 15 -2.06 -3.57 6.19
C GLY A 15 -0.95 -4.46 5.68
N LEU A 16 -1.14 -4.94 4.47
CA LEU A 16 -0.13 -5.72 3.74
C LEU A 16 0.05 -5.11 2.35
N ILE A 17 1.30 -4.90 1.96
CA ILE A 17 1.65 -4.72 0.55
C ILE A 17 2.00 -6.11 0.02
N LEU A 18 1.26 -6.56 -0.99
CA LEU A 18 1.42 -7.86 -1.64
C LEU A 18 2.14 -7.66 -2.96
N TYR A 19 3.31 -8.26 -3.11
CA TYR A 19 4.04 -8.27 -4.37
C TYR A 19 3.45 -9.35 -5.26
N LYS A 20 2.94 -8.94 -6.42
CA LYS A 20 2.53 -9.80 -7.51
C LYS A 20 3.64 -9.80 -8.56
N GLN A 21 3.47 -10.59 -9.62
CA GLN A 21 4.50 -10.74 -10.65
C GLN A 21 4.91 -9.41 -11.32
N PHE A 22 3.97 -8.48 -11.52
CA PHE A 22 4.22 -7.25 -12.29
C PHE A 22 3.83 -5.95 -11.57
N HIS A 23 3.22 -6.05 -10.39
CA HIS A 23 2.71 -4.92 -9.62
C HIS A 23 2.67 -5.25 -8.14
N ALA A 24 2.34 -4.27 -7.31
CA ALA A 24 2.01 -4.50 -5.92
C ALA A 24 0.56 -4.10 -5.64
N GLU A 25 -0.03 -4.67 -4.60
CA GLU A 25 -1.37 -4.32 -4.14
C GLU A 25 -1.36 -4.04 -2.65
N PHE A 26 -2.06 -3.00 -2.22
CA PHE A 26 -2.21 -2.71 -0.80
C PHE A 26 -3.53 -3.27 -0.25
N ALA A 27 -3.44 -4.20 0.69
CA ALA A 27 -4.57 -4.71 1.46
C ALA A 27 -4.62 -3.99 2.81
N GLY A 28 -5.45 -2.96 2.90
CA GLY A 28 -5.67 -2.21 4.13
C GLY A 28 -6.73 -2.84 5.04
N PRO A 29 -7.10 -2.17 6.14
CA PRO A 29 -7.97 -2.75 7.16
C PRO A 29 -9.33 -3.19 6.62
N GLY A 30 -9.76 -4.37 7.05
CA GLY A 30 -10.94 -5.08 6.56
C GLY A 30 -10.73 -5.84 5.25
N ALA A 31 -9.61 -5.68 4.55
CA ALA A 31 -9.39 -6.37 3.28
C ALA A 31 -9.09 -7.86 3.48
N ALA A 32 -9.65 -8.69 2.59
CA ALA A 32 -9.26 -10.08 2.43
C ALA A 32 -7.82 -10.21 1.90
N VAL A 33 -7.06 -11.17 2.44
CA VAL A 33 -5.72 -11.57 1.98
C VAL A 33 -5.56 -13.09 2.05
N GLY A 34 -4.71 -13.65 1.20
CA GLY A 34 -4.51 -15.08 1.07
C GLY A 34 -5.59 -15.75 0.22
N GLY A 35 -5.89 -17.01 0.51
CA GLY A 35 -6.83 -17.80 -0.27
C GLY A 35 -6.40 -17.96 -1.73
N ILE A 36 -7.38 -18.02 -2.62
CA ILE A 36 -7.17 -18.18 -4.07
C ILE A 36 -6.67 -16.90 -4.75
N PHE A 37 -6.85 -15.73 -4.14
CA PHE A 37 -6.55 -14.43 -4.76
C PHE A 37 -5.07 -14.05 -4.68
N ASP A 38 -4.33 -14.65 -3.75
CA ASP A 38 -2.92 -14.33 -3.48
C ASP A 38 -2.00 -15.54 -3.69
N GLN A 39 -2.37 -16.45 -4.59
CA GLN A 39 -1.53 -17.59 -4.97
C GLN A 39 -0.28 -17.17 -5.74
N ASP A 40 -0.40 -16.10 -6.52
CA ASP A 40 0.68 -15.46 -7.28
C ASP A 40 1.51 -14.46 -6.45
N CYS A 41 1.19 -14.31 -5.16
CA CYS A 41 1.92 -13.41 -4.28
C CYS A 41 3.32 -13.95 -3.98
N GLN A 42 4.34 -13.22 -4.40
CA GLN A 42 5.75 -13.59 -4.29
C GLN A 42 6.36 -13.15 -2.96
N GLN A 43 5.94 -11.99 -2.46
CA GLN A 43 6.45 -11.40 -1.23
C GLN A 43 5.37 -10.53 -0.57
N VAL A 44 5.48 -10.35 0.75
CA VAL A 44 4.61 -9.47 1.52
C VAL A 44 5.42 -8.50 2.36
N ILE A 45 4.94 -7.26 2.48
CA ILE A 45 5.47 -6.28 3.43
C ILE A 45 4.37 -5.91 4.42
N PRO A 46 4.54 -6.17 5.73
CA PRO A 46 3.64 -5.67 6.75
C PRO A 46 3.73 -4.15 6.84
N VAL A 47 2.58 -3.49 6.95
CA VAL A 47 2.50 -2.05 7.19
C VAL A 47 1.77 -1.81 8.52
N GLY A 48 2.38 -0.98 9.37
CA GLY A 48 1.90 -0.72 10.73
C GLY A 48 1.91 -1.98 11.62
N ASN A 49 1.01 -2.01 12.60
CA ASN A 49 0.91 -3.12 13.57
C ASN A 49 0.07 -4.26 13.01
N LEU A 50 0.65 -5.04 12.10
CA LEU A 50 -0.03 -6.13 11.40
C LEU A 50 -0.80 -7.06 12.36
N SER A 51 -2.10 -7.18 12.11
CA SER A 51 -2.99 -8.15 12.75
C SER A 51 -3.88 -8.74 11.66
N LEU A 52 -3.85 -10.07 11.55
CA LEU A 52 -4.69 -10.85 10.66
C LEU A 52 -5.69 -11.66 11.49
N VAL A 53 -6.94 -11.72 11.03
CA VAL A 53 -8.01 -12.50 11.66
C VAL A 53 -8.61 -13.48 10.67
N SER A 54 -9.10 -14.61 11.15
CA SER A 54 -9.82 -15.56 10.30
C SER A 54 -11.30 -15.16 10.22
N PRO A 55 -11.89 -15.01 9.02
CA PRO A 55 -13.31 -14.74 8.89
C PRO A 55 -14.11 -15.99 9.25
N SER A 56 -15.11 -15.85 10.11
CA SER A 56 -15.90 -16.96 10.67
C SER A 56 -17.16 -17.23 9.85
N THR A 57 -17.71 -16.22 9.18
CA THR A 57 -18.98 -16.33 8.43
C THR A 57 -18.81 -16.02 6.94
N HIS A 58 -19.78 -16.47 6.13
CA HIS A 58 -19.83 -16.10 4.72
C HIS A 58 -19.99 -14.58 4.52
N ALA A 59 -20.80 -13.93 5.36
CA ALA A 59 -20.99 -12.48 5.31
C ALA A 59 -19.69 -11.72 5.57
N GLU A 60 -18.89 -12.13 6.56
CA GLU A 60 -17.58 -11.53 6.83
C GLU A 60 -16.60 -11.72 5.68
N ARG A 61 -16.61 -12.89 5.02
CA ARG A 61 -15.79 -13.12 3.82
C ARG A 61 -16.20 -12.18 2.68
N GLN A 62 -17.51 -12.06 2.44
CA GLN A 62 -18.04 -11.19 1.39
C GLN A 62 -17.72 -9.72 1.65
N GLU A 63 -17.88 -9.25 2.90
CA GLU A 63 -17.47 -7.90 3.32
C GLU A 63 -15.97 -7.68 3.03
N ALA A 64 -15.11 -8.62 3.43
CA ALA A 64 -13.67 -8.50 3.23
C ALA A 64 -13.25 -8.47 1.76
N TYR A 65 -13.94 -9.21 0.88
CA TYR A 65 -13.72 -9.12 -0.57
C TYR A 65 -14.16 -7.78 -1.15
N LEU A 66 -15.29 -7.23 -0.70
CA LEU A 66 -15.75 -5.92 -1.14
C LEU A 66 -14.77 -4.82 -0.72
N ILE A 67 -14.27 -4.87 0.51
CA ILE A 67 -13.24 -3.94 1.02
C ILE A 67 -11.94 -4.11 0.23
N ARG A 68 -11.51 -5.34 -0.04
CA ARG A 68 -10.33 -5.61 -0.88
C ARG A 68 -10.43 -4.92 -2.24
N ARG A 69 -11.59 -5.01 -2.88
CA ARG A 69 -11.87 -4.33 -4.16
C ARG A 69 -11.83 -2.80 -4.03
N GLN A 70 -12.29 -2.23 -2.92
CA GLN A 70 -12.21 -0.78 -2.69
C GLN A 70 -10.76 -0.29 -2.64
N TRP A 71 -9.88 -1.02 -1.95
CA TRP A 71 -8.45 -0.69 -1.92
C TRP A 71 -7.81 -0.74 -3.31
N ILE A 72 -8.12 -1.77 -4.10
CA ILE A 72 -7.63 -1.88 -5.49
C ILE A 72 -8.10 -0.67 -6.32
N ARG A 73 -9.39 -0.30 -6.21
CA ARG A 73 -9.95 0.85 -6.93
C ARG A 73 -9.30 2.17 -6.52
N LEU A 74 -8.98 2.35 -5.24
CA LEU A 74 -8.28 3.54 -4.75
C LEU A 74 -6.90 3.68 -5.41
N THR A 75 -6.12 2.60 -5.42
CA THR A 75 -4.81 2.61 -6.07
C THR A 75 -4.94 2.82 -7.59
N GLN A 76 -5.96 2.24 -8.23
CA GLN A 76 -6.25 2.46 -9.64
C GLN A 76 -6.50 3.94 -9.98
N GLN A 77 -7.24 4.66 -9.13
CA GLN A 77 -7.47 6.10 -9.33
C GLN A 77 -6.16 6.91 -9.35
N PHE A 78 -5.15 6.48 -8.59
CA PHE A 78 -3.83 7.10 -8.65
C PHE A 78 -3.12 6.76 -9.95
N THR A 79 -3.20 5.51 -10.43
CA THR A 79 -2.58 5.10 -11.70
C THR A 79 -3.18 5.77 -12.92
N ASP A 80 -4.46 6.18 -12.86
CA ASP A 80 -5.16 6.89 -13.94
C ASP A 80 -4.63 8.34 -14.12
N THR A 81 -3.86 8.86 -13.16
CA THR A 81 -3.20 10.17 -13.27
C THR A 81 -2.03 10.11 -14.24
N SER A 82 -1.96 10.99 -15.24
CA SER A 82 -0.90 10.93 -16.28
C SER A 82 0.51 11.14 -15.72
N SER A 83 0.70 12.12 -14.83
CA SER A 83 2.01 12.52 -14.28
C SER A 83 2.57 11.49 -13.27
N PRO A 84 3.73 10.84 -13.53
CA PRO A 84 4.32 9.86 -12.62
C PRO A 84 4.63 10.43 -11.22
N LEU A 85 5.12 11.66 -11.15
CA LEU A 85 5.42 12.32 -9.87
C LEU A 85 4.14 12.57 -9.07
N GLN A 86 3.04 12.91 -9.74
CA GLN A 86 1.75 13.11 -9.09
C GLN A 86 1.19 11.78 -8.56
N ARG A 87 1.32 10.67 -9.30
CA ARG A 87 0.95 9.33 -8.79
C ARG A 87 1.71 8.99 -7.52
N ALA A 88 3.02 9.24 -7.52
CA ALA A 88 3.91 9.02 -6.38
C ALA A 88 3.48 9.86 -5.16
N GLN A 89 3.14 11.13 -5.37
CA GLN A 89 2.64 12.01 -4.30
C GLN A 89 1.29 11.54 -3.76
N LEU A 90 0.35 11.14 -4.63
CA LEU A 90 -0.97 10.67 -4.22
C LEU A 90 -0.87 9.43 -3.33
N ILE A 91 -0.06 8.44 -3.69
CA ILE A 91 0.10 7.23 -2.87
C ILE A 91 0.81 7.51 -1.53
N LEU A 92 1.84 8.37 -1.53
CA LEU A 92 2.53 8.76 -0.30
C LEU A 92 1.57 9.53 0.64
N ASN A 93 0.86 10.53 0.13
CA ASN A 93 -0.13 11.29 0.89
C ASN A 93 -1.23 10.39 1.45
N GLN A 94 -1.71 9.43 0.65
CA GLN A 94 -2.72 8.46 1.11
C GLN A 94 -2.22 7.64 2.30
N PHE A 95 -0.96 7.21 2.26
CA PHE A 95 -0.34 6.44 3.33
C PHE A 95 -0.02 7.30 4.56
N GLU A 96 0.45 8.53 4.39
CA GLU A 96 0.73 9.49 5.47
C GLU A 96 -0.54 9.95 6.20
N ASN A 97 -1.67 10.04 5.50
CA ASN A 97 -2.97 10.30 6.14
C ASN A 97 -3.43 9.16 7.04
N TYR A 98 -2.91 7.95 6.82
CA TYR A 98 -3.39 6.74 7.48
C TYR A 98 -2.44 6.24 8.57
N PHE A 99 -1.15 6.17 8.26
CA PHE A 99 -0.08 5.65 9.10
C PHE A 99 0.81 6.76 9.66
N ASP A 100 1.46 6.49 10.78
CA ASP A 100 2.45 7.41 11.35
C ASP A 100 3.70 7.54 10.44
N PRO A 101 4.42 8.68 10.51
CA PRO A 101 5.59 8.93 9.68
C PRO A 101 6.70 7.87 9.82
N GLU A 102 6.87 7.29 11.01
CA GLU A 102 7.91 6.28 11.27
C GLU A 102 7.60 4.98 10.52
N THR A 103 6.34 4.55 10.50
CA THR A 103 5.86 3.42 9.71
C THR A 103 6.13 3.64 8.22
N ILE A 104 5.84 4.84 7.70
CA ILE A 104 6.03 5.16 6.27
C ILE A 104 7.50 5.27 5.87
N ALA A 105 8.35 5.79 6.76
CA ALA A 105 9.78 5.89 6.53
C ALA A 105 10.48 4.52 6.43
N ARG A 106 9.93 3.47 7.07
CA ARG A 106 10.47 2.10 7.03
C ARG A 106 10.14 1.34 5.74
N ILE A 107 9.15 1.79 4.98
CA ILE A 107 8.75 1.14 3.73
C ILE A 107 9.70 1.60 2.60
N PRO A 108 10.39 0.69 1.89
CA PRO A 108 11.25 1.05 0.77
C PRO A 108 10.51 1.79 -0.35
N ASP A 109 11.25 2.41 -1.27
CA ASP A 109 10.65 3.12 -2.41
C ASP A 109 9.96 2.17 -3.41
N GLU A 110 10.52 0.98 -3.63
CA GLU A 110 10.04 -0.03 -4.58
C GLU A 110 8.56 -0.45 -4.37
N PRO A 111 8.09 -0.82 -3.17
CA PRO A 111 6.69 -1.20 -2.98
C PRO A 111 5.71 -0.06 -3.33
N PHE A 112 6.04 1.19 -2.99
CA PHE A 112 5.23 2.34 -3.42
C PHE A 112 5.26 2.51 -4.94
N ALA A 113 6.42 2.29 -5.55
CA ALA A 113 6.58 2.41 -6.99
C ALA A 113 5.72 1.38 -7.74
N LEU A 114 5.71 0.13 -7.26
CA LEU A 114 4.91 -0.96 -7.79
C LEU A 114 3.41 -0.80 -7.55
N LEU A 115 2.99 -0.11 -6.48
CA LEU A 115 1.58 0.20 -6.25
C LEU A 115 1.02 1.13 -7.33
N VAL A 116 1.80 2.11 -7.80
CA VAL A 116 1.29 3.15 -8.74
C VAL A 116 1.97 3.17 -10.10
N GLY A 117 2.73 2.13 -10.45
CA GLY A 117 3.33 1.96 -11.77
C GLY A 117 4.33 3.06 -12.11
N VAL A 118 5.25 3.37 -11.19
CA VAL A 118 6.34 4.33 -11.40
C VAL A 118 7.69 3.70 -11.08
N LEU A 119 8.78 4.42 -11.30
CA LEU A 119 10.11 3.95 -10.92
C LEU A 119 10.40 4.29 -9.45
N PRO A 120 11.20 3.48 -8.72
CA PRO A 120 11.56 3.78 -7.32
C PRO A 120 12.19 5.16 -7.13
N HIS A 121 12.95 5.65 -8.13
CA HIS A 121 13.50 7.00 -8.09
C HIS A 121 12.42 8.09 -8.04
N THR A 122 11.26 7.86 -8.68
CA THR A 122 10.13 8.79 -8.71
C THR A 122 9.50 8.90 -7.32
N ILE A 123 9.36 7.78 -6.60
CA ILE A 123 8.95 7.78 -5.19
C ILE A 123 9.96 8.56 -4.34
N ARG A 124 11.26 8.31 -4.53
CA ARG A 124 12.32 9.03 -3.80
C ARG A 124 12.26 10.54 -4.02
N MET A 125 11.97 10.97 -5.25
CA MET A 125 11.76 12.38 -5.56
C MET A 125 10.54 12.95 -4.85
N ALA A 126 9.41 12.22 -4.85
CA ALA A 126 8.19 12.63 -4.17
C ALA A 126 8.35 12.73 -2.64
N ARG A 127 9.16 11.85 -2.02
CA ARG A 127 9.52 11.92 -0.60
C ARG A 127 10.36 13.14 -0.23
N ARG A 128 11.09 13.71 -1.19
CA ARG A 128 11.89 14.93 -0.99
C ARG A 128 10.97 16.13 -1.19
N THR A 129 10.30 16.56 -0.11
CA THR A 129 9.51 17.80 -0.12
C THR A 129 10.36 18.98 -0.62
N PRO A 130 9.86 19.88 -1.50
CA PRO A 130 10.60 21.06 -1.99
C PRO A 130 10.89 22.15 -0.92
N GLY A 131 11.02 21.80 0.35
CA GLY A 131 10.99 22.74 1.47
C GLY A 131 12.29 22.94 2.26
N ASN A 132 13.40 22.25 1.94
CA ASN A 132 14.64 22.33 2.73
C ASN A 132 15.93 22.42 1.88
N LEU A 133 15.89 23.17 0.77
CA LEU A 133 17.10 23.59 0.06
C LEU A 133 17.39 25.07 0.33
N ASN A 134 17.52 25.46 1.60
CA ASN A 134 18.24 26.68 1.95
C ASN A 134 19.75 26.37 1.95
N VAL A 135 20.29 26.09 0.76
CA VAL A 135 21.75 26.17 0.56
C VAL A 135 22.08 27.64 0.48
N LYS A 136 22.44 28.24 1.62
CA LYS A 136 23.16 29.52 1.61
C LYS A 136 24.47 29.27 0.88
N VAL A 137 24.52 29.60 -0.41
CA VAL A 137 25.77 29.76 -1.14
C VAL A 137 26.46 30.95 -0.51
N LYS A 138 27.53 30.69 0.27
CA LYS A 138 28.48 31.73 0.63
C LYS A 138 29.21 32.12 -0.64
N VAL A 139 28.94 33.33 -1.12
CA VAL A 139 29.82 34.08 -2.02
C VAL A 139 30.89 34.74 -1.16
#